data_AF-A0A2L2Y764-F1
#
_entry.id   AF-A0A2L2Y764-F1
#
_cell.length_a   1.000
_cell.length_b   1.000
_cell.length_c   1.000
_cell.angle_alpha   90.00
_cell.angle_beta   90.00
_cell.angle_gamma   90.00
#
_symmetry.space_group_name_H-M   'P 1'
#
loop_
_entity.id
_entity.type
_entity.pdbx_description
1 polymer ?
#
loop_
_entity_poly.entity_id
_entity_poly.type
_entity_poly.pdbx_seq_one_letter_code
_entity_poly.pdbx_strand_id
1 'polypeptide(L)'
;HQQMCARYDCERFSNGLNRMVPFHNFEEPLEGYAAHLTHIASGRHYAPRPSGLAMHDMRLVDVQDMQRWTERILEAIHLGKVTDAEGNDIVLDEENGADIIGSLIESSYDSKNRQFYGNLHNWGH
;
A
#
# COMPACT_ATOMS: atom_id res chain seq x y z
N HIS A 1 -10.51 0.93 -3.87
CA HIS A 1 -9.98 0.15 -2.73
C HIS A 1 -10.85 0.22 -1.48
N GLN A 2 -11.15 1.40 -0.93
CA GLN A 2 -11.90 1.55 0.34
C GLN A 2 -13.22 0.74 0.40
N GLN A 3 -14.04 0.77 -0.66
CA GLN A 3 -15.31 0.01 -0.70
C GLN A 3 -15.12 -1.52 -0.65
N MET A 4 -14.00 -2.05 -1.15
CA MET A 4 -13.68 -3.47 -1.04
C MET A 4 -13.40 -3.83 0.42
N CYS A 5 -12.60 -3.02 1.14
CA CYS A 5 -12.34 -3.23 2.56
C CYS A 5 -13.62 -3.14 3.41
N ALA A 6 -14.49 -2.16 3.13
CA ALA A 6 -15.76 -2.01 3.84
C ALA A 6 -16.67 -3.24 3.67
N ARG A 7 -16.80 -3.74 2.43
CA ARG A 7 -17.59 -4.94 2.15
C ARG A 7 -16.98 -6.19 2.80
N TYR A 8 -15.65 -6.32 2.75
CA TYR A 8 -14.95 -7.43 3.41
C TYR A 8 -15.17 -7.42 4.93
N ASP A 9 -15.09 -6.26 5.59
CA ASP A 9 -15.41 -6.11 7.01
C ASP A 9 -16.87 -6.48 7.32
N CYS A 10 -17.83 -6.13 6.45
CA CYS A 10 -19.22 -6.57 6.60
C CYS A 10 -19.33 -8.10 6.56
N GLU A 11 -18.65 -8.78 5.63
CA GLU A 11 -18.66 -10.24 5.57
C GLU A 11 -18.03 -10.88 6.80
N ARG A 12 -16.96 -10.29 7.34
CA ARG A 12 -16.35 -10.74 8.60
C ARG A 12 -17.36 -10.69 9.74
N PHE A 13 -18.08 -9.59 9.88
CA PHE A 13 -19.12 -9.45 10.90
C PHE A 13 -20.29 -10.41 10.71
N SER A 14 -20.74 -10.63 9.47
CA SER A 14 -21.76 -11.64 9.15
C SER A 14 -21.36 -13.04 9.63
N ASN A 15 -20.06 -13.30 9.76
CA ASN A 15 -19.49 -14.56 10.24
C ASN A 15 -19.01 -14.50 11.71
N GLY A 16 -19.38 -13.46 12.47
CA GLY A 16 -19.01 -13.34 13.89
C GLY A 16 -17.53 -13.02 14.14
N LEU A 17 -16.80 -12.54 13.14
CA LEU A 17 -15.39 -12.16 13.25
C LEU A 17 -15.23 -10.67 13.51
N ASN A 18 -14.14 -10.29 14.19
CA ASN A 18 -13.72 -8.89 14.31
C ASN A 18 -13.35 -8.31 12.95
N ARG A 19 -13.38 -6.97 12.80
CA ARG A 19 -12.85 -6.26 11.62
C ARG A 19 -11.42 -6.65 11.32
N MET A 20 -11.02 -6.50 10.08
CA MET A 20 -9.63 -6.71 9.68
C MET A 20 -8.73 -5.67 10.37
N VAL A 21 -7.57 -6.12 10.85
CA VAL A 21 -6.54 -5.25 11.43
C VAL A 21 -5.66 -4.73 10.28
N PRO A 22 -5.33 -3.42 10.23
CA PRO A 22 -4.45 -2.88 9.21
C PRO A 22 -3.01 -3.37 9.39
N PHE A 23 -2.36 -3.75 8.30
CA PHE A 23 -0.94 -4.06 8.27
C PHE A 23 -0.12 -2.76 8.22
N HIS A 24 0.21 -2.23 9.40
CA HIS A 24 0.85 -0.93 9.59
C HIS A 24 2.32 -1.05 10.04
N ASN A 25 2.69 -2.20 10.59
CA ASN A 25 4.05 -2.53 10.98
C ASN A 25 4.60 -3.59 10.02
N PHE A 26 5.56 -3.21 9.18
CA PHE A 26 6.12 -4.12 8.16
C PHE A 26 6.98 -5.25 8.72
N GLU A 27 7.32 -5.20 10.01
CA GLU A 27 8.02 -6.29 10.70
C GLU A 27 7.08 -7.39 11.19
N GLU A 28 5.76 -7.15 11.20
CA GLU A 28 4.80 -8.15 11.65
C GLU A 28 4.78 -9.36 10.70
N PRO A 29 4.78 -10.60 11.24
CA PRO A 29 4.65 -11.79 10.42
C PRO A 29 3.27 -11.85 9.76
N LEU A 30 3.27 -12.22 8.49
CA LEU A 30 2.07 -12.39 7.68
C LEU A 30 1.42 -13.76 7.94
N GLU A 31 0.10 -13.75 7.89
CA GLU A 31 -0.71 -14.97 7.86
C GLU A 31 -0.45 -15.77 6.58
N GLY A 32 -0.55 -17.09 6.70
CA GLY A 32 -0.36 -18.01 5.59
C GLY A 32 -1.55 -18.02 4.63
N TYR A 33 -1.30 -18.21 3.34
CA TYR A 33 -2.34 -18.38 2.32
C TYR A 33 -1.84 -19.23 1.15
N ALA A 34 -2.64 -20.24 0.77
CA ALA A 34 -2.40 -21.09 -0.38
C ALA A 34 -3.52 -20.89 -1.41
N ALA A 35 -3.20 -20.26 -2.55
CA ALA A 35 -4.19 -19.91 -3.56
C ALA A 35 -4.75 -21.12 -4.31
N HIS A 36 -4.00 -22.22 -4.38
CA HIS A 36 -4.33 -23.41 -5.18
C HIS A 36 -4.63 -23.08 -6.66
N LEU A 37 -3.92 -22.08 -7.21
CA LEU A 37 -4.07 -21.64 -8.60
C LEU A 37 -2.90 -22.12 -9.46
N THR A 38 -3.23 -22.63 -10.65
CA THR A 38 -2.27 -23.12 -11.65
C THR A 38 -2.30 -22.24 -12.89
N HIS A 39 -1.13 -21.83 -13.35
CA HIS A 39 -0.94 -21.14 -14.61
C HIS A 39 -0.74 -22.15 -15.74
N ILE A 40 -1.85 -22.51 -16.40
CA ILE A 40 -1.91 -23.61 -17.40
C ILE A 40 -0.88 -23.42 -18.51
N ALA A 41 -0.66 -22.19 -18.98
CA ALA A 41 0.25 -21.92 -20.10
C ALA A 41 1.73 -22.22 -19.80
N SER A 42 2.13 -22.26 -18.53
CA SER A 42 3.52 -22.57 -18.14
C SER A 42 3.66 -23.82 -17.27
N GLY A 43 2.54 -24.42 -16.84
CA GLY A 43 2.53 -25.50 -15.85
C GLY A 43 2.99 -25.09 -14.45
N ARG A 44 3.24 -23.80 -14.20
CA ARG A 44 3.64 -23.28 -12.89
C ARG A 44 2.41 -22.99 -12.02
N HIS A 45 2.63 -22.85 -10.71
CA HIS A 45 1.60 -22.46 -9.76
C HIS A 45 1.95 -21.12 -9.10
N TYR A 46 0.93 -20.41 -8.62
CA TYR A 46 1.16 -19.29 -7.70
C TYR A 46 1.74 -19.85 -6.40
N ALA A 47 2.87 -19.30 -5.96
CA ALA A 47 3.57 -19.79 -4.78
C ALA A 47 2.68 -19.62 -3.52
N PRO A 48 2.45 -20.67 -2.72
CA PRO A 48 1.78 -20.52 -1.44
C PRO A 48 2.70 -19.81 -0.44
N ARG A 49 2.11 -19.02 0.45
CA ARG A 49 2.84 -18.37 1.56
C ARG A 49 2.55 -19.13 2.87
N PRO A 50 3.55 -19.73 3.53
CA PRO A 50 3.36 -20.27 4.88
C PRO A 50 3.21 -19.13 5.90
N SER A 51 2.62 -19.42 7.06
CA SER A 51 2.51 -18.46 8.16
C SER A 51 3.87 -18.13 8.77
N GLY A 52 4.03 -16.91 9.29
CA GLY A 52 5.20 -16.53 10.08
C GLY A 52 6.34 -15.86 9.30
N LEU A 53 6.15 -15.61 8.01
CA LEU A 53 7.09 -14.84 7.20
C LEU A 53 6.80 -13.34 7.35
N ALA A 54 7.82 -12.51 7.48
CA ALA A 54 7.70 -11.05 7.44
C ALA A 54 8.15 -10.49 6.08
N MET A 55 7.85 -9.22 5.81
CA MET A 55 8.40 -8.51 4.65
C MET A 55 9.93 -8.53 4.72
N HIS A 56 10.58 -8.69 3.55
CA HIS A 56 12.02 -8.63 3.44
C HIS A 56 12.41 -7.85 2.19
N ASP A 57 13.65 -7.37 2.16
CA ASP A 57 14.15 -6.57 1.05
C ASP A 57 14.12 -7.33 -0.28
N MET A 58 13.85 -6.59 -1.34
CA MET A 58 13.95 -7.04 -2.72
C MET A 58 15.08 -6.28 -3.43
N ARG A 59 15.51 -6.79 -4.58
CA ARG A 59 16.60 -6.17 -5.35
C ARG A 59 16.34 -4.70 -5.73
N LEU A 60 15.07 -4.31 -5.88
CA LEU A 60 14.66 -3.00 -6.41
C LEU A 60 14.04 -2.07 -5.36
N VAL A 61 13.72 -2.59 -4.17
CA VAL A 61 13.10 -1.84 -3.08
C VAL A 61 13.40 -2.55 -1.78
N ASP A 62 13.80 -1.79 -0.77
CA ASP A 62 13.96 -2.30 0.59
C ASP A 62 12.72 -1.98 1.44
N VAL A 63 12.53 -2.69 2.55
CA VAL A 63 11.41 -2.43 3.47
C VAL A 63 11.51 -1.03 4.07
N GLN A 64 12.72 -0.49 4.19
CA GLN A 64 12.98 0.85 4.71
C GLN A 64 12.46 1.95 3.77
N ASP A 65 12.54 1.77 2.45
CA ASP A 65 11.98 2.66 1.43
C ASP A 65 10.47 2.79 1.63
N MET A 66 9.80 1.66 1.83
CA MET A 66 8.36 1.60 2.07
C MET A 66 7.98 2.35 3.36
N GLN A 67 8.76 2.19 4.43
CA GLN A 67 8.56 2.93 5.68
C GLN A 67 8.76 4.43 5.46
N ARG A 68 9.84 4.83 4.79
CA ARG A 68 10.12 6.24 4.46
C ARG A 68 9.02 6.89 3.63
N TRP A 69 8.47 6.18 2.65
CA TRP A 69 7.36 6.70 1.84
C TRP A 69 6.11 6.88 2.69
N THR A 70 5.80 5.94 3.58
CA THR A 70 4.68 6.06 4.52
C THR A 70 4.83 7.30 5.40
N GLU A 71 6.02 7.50 5.99
CA GLU A 71 6.32 8.66 6.83
C GLU A 71 6.17 9.98 6.07
N ARG A 72 6.75 10.07 4.86
CA ARG A 72 6.67 11.29 4.02
C ARG A 72 5.24 11.63 3.61
N ILE A 73 4.43 10.63 3.29
CA ILE A 73 3.02 10.82 2.93
C ILE A 73 2.24 11.33 4.15
N LEU A 74 2.45 10.74 5.32
CA LEU A 74 1.82 11.19 6.57
C LEU A 74 2.24 12.61 6.94
N GLU A 75 3.52 12.95 6.79
CA GLU A 75 4.03 14.30 7.02
C GLU A 75 3.35 15.32 6.09
N ALA A 76 3.25 15.02 4.79
CA ALA A 76 2.56 15.87 3.82
C ALA A 76 1.08 16.09 4.18
N ILE A 77 0.39 15.03 4.64
CA ILE A 77 -0.98 15.11 5.12
C ILE A 77 -1.08 16.03 6.35
N HIS A 78 -0.20 15.87 7.34
CA HIS A 78 -0.22 16.69 8.56
C HIS A 78 0.12 18.17 8.29
N LEU A 79 1.01 18.44 7.33
CA LEU A 79 1.35 19.80 6.91
C LEU A 79 0.28 20.43 6.00
N GLY A 80 -0.64 19.63 5.46
CA GLY A 80 -1.65 20.08 4.51
C GLY A 80 -1.10 20.47 3.14
N LYS A 81 0.09 19.95 2.76
CA LYS A 81 0.76 20.26 1.50
C LYS A 81 1.72 19.15 1.07
N VAL A 82 1.91 19.00 -0.23
CA VAL A 82 2.89 18.10 -0.85
C VAL A 82 3.97 18.91 -1.56
N THR A 83 5.17 18.35 -1.71
CA THR A 83 6.27 18.98 -2.45
C THR A 83 6.41 18.32 -3.82
N ASP A 84 6.32 19.08 -4.90
CA ASP A 84 6.50 18.58 -6.27
C ASP A 84 7.99 18.25 -6.58
N ALA A 85 8.26 17.78 -7.81
CA ALA A 85 9.61 17.41 -8.23
C ALA A 85 10.56 18.61 -8.35
N GLU A 86 10.03 19.80 -8.58
CA GLU A 86 10.76 21.06 -8.66
C GLU A 86 11.01 21.70 -7.28
N GLY A 87 10.38 21.18 -6.22
CA GLY A 87 10.52 21.66 -4.85
C GLY A 87 9.47 22.69 -4.43
N ASN A 88 8.41 22.90 -5.21
CA ASN A 88 7.31 23.78 -4.85
C ASN A 88 6.30 23.05 -3.97
N ASP A 89 5.67 23.82 -3.07
CA ASP A 89 4.58 23.32 -2.24
C ASP A 89 3.23 23.41 -2.97
N ILE A 90 2.49 22.31 -3.01
CA ILE A 90 1.12 22.21 -3.50
C ILE A 90 0.21 21.93 -2.30
N VAL A 91 -0.76 22.81 -2.06
CA VAL A 91 -1.69 22.68 -0.93
C VAL A 91 -2.66 21.52 -1.17
N LEU A 92 -2.94 20.76 -0.12
CA LEU A 92 -3.98 19.74 -0.11
C LEU A 92 -5.32 20.40 0.25
N ASP A 93 -5.99 20.96 -0.76
CA ASP A 93 -7.30 21.57 -0.59
C ASP A 93 -8.44 20.52 -0.51
N GLU A 94 -9.65 20.99 -0.16
CA GLU A 94 -10.83 20.13 0.01
C GLU A 94 -11.32 19.50 -1.31
N GLU A 95 -10.97 20.09 -2.46
CA GLU A 95 -11.47 19.67 -3.78
C GLU A 95 -10.57 18.60 -4.41
N ASN A 96 -9.26 18.79 -4.32
CA ASN A 96 -8.22 18.04 -5.04
C ASN A 96 -7.32 17.22 -4.10
N GLY A 97 -7.31 17.50 -2.80
CA GLY A 97 -6.38 16.87 -1.86
C GLY A 97 -6.44 15.34 -1.88
N ALA A 98 -7.65 14.77 -1.96
CA ALA A 98 -7.83 13.31 -2.04
C ALA A 98 -7.28 12.71 -3.35
N ASP A 99 -7.43 13.42 -4.48
CA ASP A 99 -6.92 12.98 -5.79
C ASP A 99 -5.39 13.03 -5.82
N ILE A 100 -4.81 14.12 -5.32
CA ILE A 100 -3.36 14.27 -5.18
C ILE A 100 -2.80 13.13 -4.30
N ILE A 101 -3.35 12.93 -3.11
CA ILE A 101 -2.90 11.85 -2.21
C ILE A 101 -3.08 10.47 -2.85
N GLY A 102 -4.17 10.24 -3.59
CA GLY A 102 -4.37 9.01 -4.37
C GLY A 102 -3.24 8.73 -5.36
N SER A 103 -2.86 9.73 -6.15
CA SER A 103 -1.76 9.61 -7.13
C SER A 103 -0.39 9.38 -6.48
N LEU A 104 -0.17 9.88 -5.26
CA LEU A 104 1.07 9.63 -4.50
C LEU A 104 1.11 8.23 -3.89
N ILE A 105 0.01 7.77 -3.29
CA ILE A 105 -0.06 6.48 -2.59
C ILE A 105 0.01 5.30 -3.57
N GLU A 106 -0.68 5.38 -4.72
CA GLU A 106 -0.79 4.25 -5.63
C GLU A 106 0.58 3.69 -6.07
N SER A 107 1.56 4.44 -6.56
CA SER A 107 1.57 5.77 -7.18
C SER A 107 1.20 5.69 -8.67
N SER A 108 0.58 6.72 -9.24
CA SER A 108 0.25 6.80 -10.67
C SER A 108 1.28 7.64 -11.44
N TYR A 109 1.10 7.77 -12.76
CA TYR A 109 1.88 8.70 -13.58
C TYR A 109 1.72 10.16 -13.12
N ASP A 110 0.58 10.50 -12.53
CA ASP A 110 0.22 11.85 -12.11
C ASP A 110 0.80 12.26 -10.75
N SER A 111 1.54 11.36 -10.10
CA SER A 111 2.25 11.61 -8.84
C SER A 111 3.15 12.85 -8.97
N LYS A 112 2.93 13.83 -8.09
CA LYS A 112 3.66 15.12 -8.13
C LYS A 112 5.15 14.99 -7.82
N ASN A 113 5.55 13.95 -7.09
CA ASN A 113 6.96 13.67 -6.84
C ASN A 113 7.18 12.18 -6.50
N ARG A 114 7.18 11.35 -7.54
CA ARG A 114 7.34 9.89 -7.39
C ARG A 114 8.70 9.48 -6.80
N GLN A 115 9.75 10.26 -7.02
CA GLN A 115 11.06 9.97 -6.44
C GLN A 115 11.07 10.16 -4.91
N PHE A 116 10.27 11.12 -4.41
CA PHE A 116 10.18 11.40 -2.99
C PHE A 116 9.10 10.57 -2.28
N TYR A 117 7.87 10.53 -2.81
CA TYR A 117 6.74 9.82 -2.20
C TYR A 117 6.66 8.33 -2.58
N GLY A 118 7.45 7.90 -3.57
CA GLY A 118 7.60 6.49 -3.90
C GLY A 118 6.42 5.90 -4.66
N ASN A 119 6.18 4.62 -4.39
CA ASN A 119 5.16 3.81 -5.06
C ASN A 119 4.58 2.77 -4.08
N LEU A 120 4.12 3.27 -2.93
CA LEU A 120 3.86 2.49 -1.71
C LEU A 120 2.85 1.36 -1.91
N HIS A 121 1.66 1.65 -2.45
CA HIS A 121 0.64 0.61 -2.62
C HIS A 121 1.11 -0.48 -3.58
N ASN A 122 1.64 -0.12 -4.75
CA ASN A 122 2.08 -1.11 -5.75
C ASN A 122 3.25 -1.97 -5.29
N TRP A 123 4.20 -1.44 -4.51
CA TRP A 123 5.29 -2.25 -3.95
C TRP A 123 4.87 -3.12 -2.76
N GLY A 124 3.70 -2.85 -2.17
CA GLY A 124 3.10 -3.71 -1.16
C GLY A 124 2.45 -4.97 -1.72
N HIS A 125 2.19 -5.02 -3.04
CA HIS A 125 1.73 -6.23 -3.76
C HIS A 125 2.91 -7.08 -4.22
#